data_AF-A0A9Q1BIV4-F1
#
_entry.id   AF-A0A9Q1BIV4-F1
#
_cell.length_a   1.000
_cell.length_b   1.000
_cell.length_c   1.000
_cell.angle_alpha   90.00
_cell.angle_beta   90.00
_cell.angle_gamma   90.00
#
_symmetry.space_group_name_H-M   'P 1'
#
loop_
_entity.id
_entity.type
_entity.pdbx_description
1 polymer ?
#
loop_
_entity_poly.entity_id
_entity_poly.type
_entity_poly.pdbx_seq_one_letter_code
_entity_poly.pdbx_strand_id
1 'polypeptide(L)'
;MASKESPERFQVLSFAQVERLDQMLREPVYIHGKGNFPTLDLTLLELVDSLREKLAANGIPVRHVRLNGGAASYILCSDESKVYNDLDVIFGVDLSTEEKSQKIREILFGTLMEFLPDNVNKNRIGCGIMQEAYVEKMVKICTSKDQWSLISLANNKGKNIELKFVDRMRRQFEFSVDSFQIILDSLLFFYKVTDIPMNEHFYPTVIGESVFGDFGVALHHLNNKLIATRNPEEIRGGGLLKYCNLLVRDYSPACKKEIKELEKYMCSRFFIDFTELPQQRQKLESYLYSHFANDEVAKYEYLMILKRVVDSSTVCLMGHERRQTLQLISELAQQVQRNLAFQQPIPHSVITGPFQNFVPCLQYIPLDYDPYYYQPQQHTTPSPPAERISHFYQTPPTKGRTFTWRRTGRTPRTGSWFTS
;
A
#
# COMPACT_ATOMS: atom_id res chain seq x y z
N MET A 1 -16.61 -19.72 -19.49
CA MET A 1 -17.90 -20.05 -18.85
C MET A 1 -17.94 -19.30 -17.54
N ALA A 2 -18.93 -18.43 -17.34
CA ALA A 2 -19.10 -17.70 -16.08
C ALA A 2 -19.37 -18.71 -14.96
N SER A 3 -18.42 -18.89 -14.05
CA SER A 3 -18.62 -19.73 -12.87
C SER A 3 -19.67 -19.06 -12.00
N LYS A 4 -20.84 -19.71 -11.90
CA LYS A 4 -21.82 -19.47 -10.84
C LYS A 4 -21.07 -19.35 -9.51
N GLU A 5 -21.28 -18.26 -8.79
CA GLU A 5 -20.71 -18.04 -7.46
C GLU A 5 -21.09 -19.23 -6.56
N SER A 6 -20.10 -20.01 -6.14
CA SER A 6 -20.33 -21.16 -5.26
C SER A 6 -20.72 -20.64 -3.87
N PRO A 7 -21.73 -21.22 -3.20
CA PRO A 7 -22.10 -20.82 -1.83
C PRO A 7 -20.95 -21.03 -0.83
N GLU A 8 -19.99 -21.89 -1.18
CA GLU A 8 -18.78 -22.20 -0.41
C GLU A 8 -17.82 -21.02 -0.21
N ARG A 9 -18.05 -19.88 -0.89
CA ARG A 9 -17.23 -18.67 -0.66
C ARG A 9 -17.57 -17.89 0.60
N PHE A 10 -18.68 -18.20 1.25
CA PHE A 10 -19.15 -17.52 2.46
C PHE A 10 -19.01 -18.41 3.69
N GLN A 11 -18.63 -17.80 4.81
CA GLN A 11 -18.62 -18.46 6.11
C GLN A 11 -19.17 -17.52 7.20
N VAL A 12 -19.97 -18.07 8.11
CA VAL A 12 -20.39 -17.37 9.33
C VAL A 12 -19.23 -17.36 10.31
N LEU A 13 -18.89 -16.19 10.85
CA LEU A 13 -17.82 -16.04 11.82
C LEU A 13 -18.23 -16.62 13.18
N SER A 14 -17.26 -17.22 13.89
CA SER A 14 -17.45 -17.65 15.27
C SER A 14 -17.50 -16.46 16.23
N PHE A 15 -18.02 -16.65 17.44
CA PHE A 15 -18.03 -15.60 18.46
C PHE A 15 -16.63 -15.00 18.70
N ALA A 16 -15.59 -15.83 18.84
CA ALA A 16 -14.21 -15.35 19.01
C ALA A 16 -13.71 -14.46 17.86
N GLN A 17 -14.13 -14.75 16.62
CA GLN A 17 -13.80 -13.91 15.46
C GLN A 17 -14.60 -12.60 15.49
N VAL A 18 -15.88 -12.63 15.87
CA VAL A 18 -16.71 -11.43 15.99
C VAL A 18 -16.24 -10.54 17.14
N GLU A 19 -15.84 -11.10 18.27
CA GLU A 19 -15.26 -10.37 19.40
C GLU A 19 -13.95 -9.68 19.01
N ARG A 20 -13.05 -10.40 18.32
CA ARG A 20 -11.81 -9.81 17.80
C ARG A 20 -12.09 -8.68 16.81
N LEU A 21 -13.12 -8.83 15.96
CA LEU A 21 -13.56 -7.79 15.02
C LEU A 21 -14.08 -6.56 15.77
N ASP A 22 -14.90 -6.75 16.81
CA ASP A 22 -15.42 -5.65 17.62
C ASP A 22 -14.30 -4.88 18.32
N GLN A 23 -13.38 -5.59 18.98
CA GLN A 23 -12.23 -4.99 19.64
C GLN A 23 -11.40 -4.16 18.65
N MET A 24 -11.16 -4.69 17.45
CA MET A 24 -10.42 -3.98 16.41
C MET A 24 -11.15 -2.72 15.94
N LEU A 25 -12.47 -2.77 15.74
CA LEU A 25 -13.25 -1.62 15.28
C LEU A 25 -13.32 -0.50 16.32
N ARG A 26 -13.22 -0.85 17.61
CA ARG A 26 -13.25 0.07 18.75
C ARG A 26 -11.88 0.51 19.24
N GLU A 27 -10.78 -0.09 18.74
CA GLU A 27 -9.42 0.35 19.04
C GLU A 27 -9.24 1.80 18.57
N PRO A 28 -8.71 2.72 19.41
CA PRO A 28 -8.40 4.08 18.98
C PRO A 28 -7.40 4.10 17.83
N VAL A 29 -7.72 4.87 16.78
CA VAL A 29 -6.89 5.07 15.60
C VAL A 29 -6.62 6.56 15.40
N TYR A 30 -5.37 6.88 15.09
CA TYR A 30 -4.91 8.25 14.93
C TYR A 30 -4.66 8.61 13.48
N ILE A 31 -5.34 9.65 12.98
CA ILE A 31 -5.04 10.23 11.66
C ILE A 31 -4.20 11.48 11.88
N HIS A 32 -2.94 11.43 11.45
CA HIS A 32 -1.98 12.50 11.71
C HIS A 32 -2.14 13.60 10.66
N GLY A 33 -2.34 14.83 11.13
CA GLY A 33 -2.35 16.01 10.27
C GLY A 33 -0.94 16.39 9.84
N LYS A 34 -0.77 16.79 8.57
CA LYS A 34 0.49 17.33 8.05
C LYS A 34 0.69 18.76 8.55
N GLY A 35 1.94 19.15 8.82
CA GLY A 35 2.28 20.50 9.29
C GLY A 35 1.65 20.79 10.66
N ASN A 36 0.84 21.85 10.74
CA ASN A 36 0.23 22.32 11.99
C ASN A 36 -1.20 21.78 12.21
N PHE A 37 -1.68 20.86 11.38
CA PHE A 37 -3.01 20.28 11.54
C PHE A 37 -3.03 19.28 12.71
N PRO A 38 -4.06 19.32 13.59
CA PRO A 38 -4.12 18.44 14.75
C PRO A 38 -4.33 16.99 14.33
N THR A 39 -3.87 16.05 15.15
CA THR A 39 -4.20 14.62 15.00
C THR A 39 -5.68 14.41 15.29
N LEU A 40 -6.36 13.65 14.42
CA LEU A 40 -7.73 13.20 14.66
C LEU A 40 -7.66 11.92 15.50
N ASP A 41 -8.42 11.89 16.60
CA ASP A 41 -8.57 10.74 17.49
C ASP A 41 -10.00 10.19 17.32
N LEU A 42 -10.10 8.97 16.81
CA LEU A 42 -11.37 8.31 16.50
C LEU A 42 -11.21 6.80 16.48
N THR A 43 -12.32 6.09 16.45
CA THR A 43 -12.35 4.65 16.18
C THR A 43 -12.77 4.35 14.74
N LEU A 44 -12.36 3.20 14.21
CA LEU A 44 -12.81 2.79 12.87
C LEU A 44 -14.34 2.64 12.82
N LEU A 45 -14.95 2.20 13.93
CA LEU A 45 -16.40 2.10 14.08
C LEU A 45 -17.09 3.46 13.88
N GLU A 46 -16.66 4.51 14.60
CA GLU A 46 -17.25 5.85 14.52
C GLU A 46 -17.12 6.44 13.11
N LEU A 47 -15.94 6.34 12.50
CA LEU A 47 -15.71 6.85 11.15
C LEU A 47 -16.58 6.13 10.12
N VAL A 48 -16.62 4.80 10.17
CA VAL A 48 -17.39 3.99 9.22
C VAL A 48 -18.89 4.23 9.36
N ASP A 49 -19.41 4.27 10.59
CA ASP A 49 -20.83 4.46 10.81
C ASP A 49 -21.30 5.86 10.41
N SER A 50 -20.57 6.90 10.86
CA SER A 50 -20.85 8.30 10.50
C SER A 50 -20.79 8.53 8.99
N LEU A 51 -19.77 7.97 8.32
CA LEU A 51 -19.63 8.08 6.87
C LEU A 51 -20.77 7.36 6.13
N ARG A 52 -21.14 6.15 6.56
CA ARG A 52 -22.23 5.37 5.96
C ARG A 52 -23.56 6.13 6.03
N GLU A 53 -23.89 6.70 7.19
CA GLU A 53 -25.12 7.46 7.38
C GLU A 53 -25.16 8.72 6.53
N LYS A 54 -24.07 9.49 6.50
CA LYS A 54 -24.01 10.72 5.72
C LYS A 54 -24.03 10.46 4.22
N LEU A 55 -23.41 9.39 3.75
CA LEU A 55 -23.54 8.97 2.35
C LEU A 55 -25.01 8.70 2.01
N ALA A 56 -25.71 7.90 2.82
CA ALA A 56 -27.11 7.58 2.60
C ALA A 56 -28.02 8.82 2.66
N ALA A 57 -27.84 9.68 3.68
CA ALA A 57 -28.59 10.93 3.86
C ALA A 57 -28.40 11.91 2.70
N ASN A 58 -27.25 11.86 2.03
CA ASN A 58 -26.94 12.68 0.87
C ASN A 58 -27.26 11.99 -0.48
N GLY A 59 -28.10 10.96 -0.49
CA GLY A 59 -28.56 10.29 -1.71
C GLY A 59 -27.52 9.40 -2.37
N ILE A 60 -26.51 8.94 -1.62
CA ILE A 60 -25.51 7.97 -2.07
C ILE A 60 -25.77 6.66 -1.31
N PRO A 61 -26.58 5.74 -1.86
CA PRO A 61 -26.88 4.49 -1.18
C PRO A 61 -25.61 3.64 -1.03
N VAL A 62 -25.37 3.15 0.18
CA VAL A 62 -24.27 2.24 0.50
C VAL A 62 -24.82 0.81 0.48
N ARG A 63 -24.41 0.02 -0.52
CA ARG A 63 -24.86 -1.37 -0.73
C ARG A 63 -24.37 -2.32 0.36
N HIS A 64 -23.15 -2.10 0.84
CA HIS A 64 -22.53 -2.83 1.93
C HIS A 64 -21.27 -2.09 2.38
N VAL A 65 -20.82 -2.37 3.60
CA VAL A 65 -19.50 -2.00 4.10
C VAL A 65 -18.73 -3.27 4.47
N ARG A 66 -17.47 -3.38 4.03
CA ARG A 66 -16.64 -4.56 4.24
C ARG A 66 -15.27 -4.19 4.77
N LEU A 67 -14.78 -4.93 5.75
CA LEU A 67 -13.36 -4.93 6.14
C LEU A 67 -12.60 -5.84 5.19
N ASN A 68 -11.45 -5.42 4.69
CA ASN A 68 -10.65 -6.15 3.70
C ASN A 68 -9.18 -6.30 4.15
N GLY A 69 -8.37 -6.98 3.33
CA GLY A 69 -6.92 -6.94 3.41
C GLY A 69 -6.35 -7.66 4.63
N GLY A 70 -5.21 -7.18 5.12
CA GLY A 70 -4.50 -7.80 6.25
C GLY A 70 -5.33 -7.84 7.53
N ALA A 71 -6.19 -6.84 7.72
CA ALA A 71 -7.14 -6.74 8.82
C ALA A 71 -8.15 -7.90 8.83
N ALA A 72 -8.82 -8.17 7.71
CA ALA A 72 -9.75 -9.28 7.61
C ALA A 72 -9.05 -10.63 7.84
N SER A 73 -7.85 -10.80 7.30
CA SER A 73 -7.02 -11.98 7.54
C SER A 73 -6.62 -12.14 9.02
N TYR A 74 -6.34 -11.05 9.74
CA TYR A 74 -6.04 -11.06 11.17
C TYR A 74 -7.24 -11.55 12.01
N ILE A 75 -8.45 -11.10 11.65
CA ILE A 75 -9.68 -11.53 12.33
C ILE A 75 -9.93 -13.03 12.18
N LEU A 76 -9.67 -13.57 10.99
CA LEU A 76 -9.98 -14.95 10.66
C LEU A 76 -8.90 -15.95 11.06
N CYS A 77 -7.65 -15.52 11.19
CA CYS A 77 -6.54 -16.41 11.43
C CYS A 77 -6.54 -17.00 12.86
N SER A 78 -6.17 -18.27 12.96
CA SER A 78 -5.97 -18.95 14.24
C SER A 78 -4.67 -18.53 14.95
N ASP A 79 -3.73 -17.93 14.24
CA ASP A 79 -2.44 -17.46 14.77
C ASP A 79 -2.59 -16.07 15.40
N GLU A 80 -2.44 -15.99 16.73
CA GLU A 80 -2.51 -14.75 17.50
C GLU A 80 -1.30 -13.84 17.28
N SER A 81 -0.18 -14.35 16.74
CA SER A 81 1.01 -13.56 16.44
C SER A 81 0.88 -12.74 15.15
N LYS A 82 -0.18 -12.98 14.38
CA LYS A 82 -0.40 -12.29 13.11
C LYS A 82 -0.64 -10.80 13.35
N VAL A 83 0.09 -9.98 12.61
CA VAL A 83 -0.09 -8.53 12.60
C VAL A 83 -0.75 -8.09 11.30
N TYR A 84 -1.50 -7.00 11.36
CA TYR A 84 -2.02 -6.28 10.20
C TYR A 84 -1.36 -4.90 10.14
N ASN A 85 -1.13 -4.40 8.92
CA ASN A 85 -0.51 -3.09 8.72
C ASN A 85 -1.59 -2.04 8.53
N ASP A 86 -2.39 -2.13 7.48
CA ASP A 86 -3.42 -1.13 7.16
C ASP A 86 -4.85 -1.60 7.53
N LEU A 87 -5.74 -0.62 7.72
CA LEU A 87 -7.17 -0.79 7.95
C LEU A 87 -7.93 -0.50 6.65
N ASP A 88 -8.16 -1.55 5.86
CA ASP A 88 -8.82 -1.46 4.55
C ASP A 88 -10.35 -1.60 4.70
N VAL A 89 -11.10 -0.54 4.39
CA VAL A 89 -12.57 -0.58 4.39
C VAL A 89 -13.12 -0.31 2.99
N ILE A 90 -13.98 -1.21 2.51
CA ILE A 90 -14.66 -1.12 1.23
C ILE A 90 -16.11 -0.68 1.45
N PHE A 91 -16.48 0.43 0.82
CA PHE A 91 -17.85 0.90 0.68
C PHE A 91 -18.37 0.56 -0.72
N GLY A 92 -19.37 -0.33 -0.80
CA GLY A 92 -20.06 -0.63 -2.05
C GLY A 92 -20.99 0.51 -2.43
N VAL A 93 -20.59 1.40 -3.33
CA VAL A 93 -21.34 2.62 -3.70
C VAL A 93 -21.44 2.77 -5.21
N ASP A 94 -22.40 3.58 -5.66
CA ASP A 94 -22.53 3.94 -7.07
C ASP A 94 -21.62 5.11 -7.43
N LEU A 95 -20.72 4.89 -8.39
CA LEU A 95 -19.76 5.87 -8.90
C LEU A 95 -20.02 6.24 -10.37
N SER A 96 -21.19 5.90 -10.91
CA SER A 96 -21.60 6.09 -12.32
C SER A 96 -21.36 7.50 -12.86
N THR A 97 -21.39 8.54 -12.02
CA THR A 97 -21.15 9.93 -12.41
C THR A 97 -20.00 10.58 -11.63
N GLU A 98 -19.35 11.55 -12.27
CA GLU A 98 -18.31 12.36 -11.63
C GLU A 98 -18.85 13.14 -10.43
N GLU A 99 -20.08 13.62 -10.53
CA GLU A 99 -20.79 14.32 -9.45
C GLU A 99 -20.91 13.46 -8.19
N LYS A 100 -21.30 12.18 -8.32
CA LYS A 100 -21.34 11.25 -7.17
C LYS A 100 -19.95 11.04 -6.56
N SER A 101 -18.93 10.90 -7.41
CA SER A 101 -17.54 10.77 -6.94
C SER A 101 -17.07 12.00 -6.14
N GLN A 102 -17.41 13.19 -6.62
CA GLN A 102 -17.07 14.45 -5.95
C GLN A 102 -17.85 14.59 -4.64
N LYS A 103 -19.15 14.25 -4.65
CA LYS A 103 -20.01 14.28 -3.47
C LYS A 103 -19.52 13.33 -2.36
N ILE A 104 -19.06 12.12 -2.72
CA ILE A 104 -18.44 11.18 -1.77
C ILE A 104 -17.22 11.81 -1.09
N ARG A 105 -16.36 12.50 -1.86
CA ARG A 105 -15.18 13.18 -1.30
C ARG A 105 -15.59 14.27 -0.32
N GLU A 106 -16.54 15.12 -0.72
CA GLU A 106 -17.05 16.20 0.13
C GLU A 106 -17.64 15.66 1.43
N ILE A 107 -18.42 14.58 1.37
CA ILE A 107 -18.99 13.91 2.55
C ILE A 107 -17.89 13.32 3.43
N LEU A 108 -16.89 12.65 2.86
CA LEU A 108 -15.76 12.12 3.64
C LEU A 108 -15.02 13.23 4.38
N PHE A 109 -14.64 14.30 3.69
CA PHE A 109 -13.89 15.38 4.32
C PHE A 109 -14.75 16.17 5.32
N GLY A 110 -16.05 16.34 5.04
CA GLY A 110 -17.02 16.87 6.02
C GLY A 110 -17.10 16.01 7.28
N THR A 111 -17.07 14.69 7.11
CA THR A 111 -17.05 13.73 8.23
C THR A 111 -15.76 13.84 9.03
N LEU A 112 -14.60 13.93 8.37
CA LEU A 112 -13.32 14.12 9.06
C LEU A 112 -13.24 15.45 9.82
N MET A 113 -13.91 16.51 9.33
CA MET A 113 -13.95 17.81 10.03
C MET A 113 -14.70 17.74 11.36
N GLU A 114 -15.61 16.79 11.55
CA GLU A 114 -16.31 16.64 12.82
C GLU A 114 -15.39 16.11 13.93
N PHE A 115 -14.39 15.29 13.57
CA PHE A 115 -13.36 14.79 14.47
C PHE A 115 -12.24 15.81 14.77
N LEU A 116 -12.31 17.02 14.19
CA LEU A 116 -11.40 18.10 14.59
C LEU A 116 -11.73 18.58 16.01
N PRO A 117 -10.71 18.82 16.85
CA PRO A 117 -10.87 19.42 18.18
C PRO A 117 -11.66 20.74 18.16
N ASP A 118 -12.41 21.01 19.23
CA ASP A 118 -13.33 22.16 19.32
C ASP A 118 -12.64 23.53 19.23
N ASN A 119 -11.33 23.60 19.54
CA ASN A 119 -10.54 24.82 19.43
C ASN A 119 -10.15 25.17 17.98
N VAL A 120 -10.52 24.34 16.99
CA VAL A 120 -10.24 24.58 15.58
C VAL A 120 -11.40 25.32 14.92
N ASN A 121 -11.11 26.43 14.23
CA ASN A 121 -12.12 27.18 13.49
C ASN A 121 -12.52 26.45 12.18
N LYS A 122 -13.55 25.60 12.28
CA LYS A 122 -14.07 24.78 11.16
C LYS A 122 -14.59 25.62 9.97
N ASN A 123 -15.02 26.87 10.19
CA ASN A 123 -15.57 27.73 9.13
C ASN A 123 -14.55 28.15 8.07
N ARG A 124 -13.25 28.04 8.36
CA ARG A 124 -12.17 28.37 7.42
C ARG A 124 -11.57 27.14 6.74
N ILE A 125 -12.02 25.94 7.10
CA ILE A 125 -11.47 24.68 6.61
C ILE A 125 -12.39 24.14 5.52
N GLY A 126 -11.91 24.20 4.28
CA GLY A 126 -12.59 23.61 3.13
C GLY A 126 -12.16 22.15 2.89
N CYS A 127 -12.90 21.47 2.01
CA CYS A 127 -12.58 20.11 1.53
C CYS A 127 -11.13 19.98 1.02
N GLY A 128 -10.61 20.98 0.29
CA GLY A 128 -9.24 20.95 -0.23
C GLY A 128 -8.18 20.98 0.86
N ILE A 129 -8.42 21.75 1.94
CA ILE A 129 -7.50 21.85 3.08
C ILE A 129 -7.45 20.52 3.83
N MET A 130 -8.61 19.90 4.10
CA MET A 130 -8.66 18.58 4.74
C MET A 130 -7.94 17.52 3.94
N GLN A 131 -8.08 17.56 2.61
CA GLN A 131 -7.37 16.67 1.73
C GLN A 131 -5.86 16.86 1.86
N GLU A 132 -5.34 18.07 1.72
CA GLU A 132 -3.90 18.34 1.85
C GLU A 132 -3.35 17.95 3.23
N ALA A 133 -4.14 18.17 4.28
CA ALA A 133 -3.75 17.94 5.66
C ALA A 133 -3.70 16.45 6.05
N TYR A 134 -4.69 15.64 5.65
CA TYR A 134 -4.89 14.31 6.24
C TYR A 134 -4.74 13.15 5.27
N VAL A 135 -4.66 13.43 3.97
CA VAL A 135 -4.58 12.38 2.95
C VAL A 135 -3.12 12.08 2.62
N GLU A 136 -2.76 10.81 2.72
CA GLU A 136 -1.46 10.32 2.27
C GLU A 136 -1.47 10.00 0.78
N LYS A 137 -2.53 9.33 0.33
CA LYS A 137 -2.64 8.85 -1.05
C LYS A 137 -4.08 8.84 -1.52
N MET A 138 -4.32 9.29 -2.75
CA MET A 138 -5.60 9.12 -3.44
C MET A 138 -5.41 8.47 -4.78
N VAL A 139 -6.30 7.54 -5.10
CA VAL A 139 -6.34 6.88 -6.41
C VAL A 139 -7.79 6.88 -6.88
N LYS A 140 -8.00 7.24 -8.14
CA LYS A 140 -9.30 7.13 -8.81
C LYS A 140 -9.13 6.37 -10.11
N ILE A 141 -9.87 5.28 -10.26
CA ILE A 141 -9.90 4.46 -11.47
C ILE A 141 -11.32 4.53 -12.04
N CYS A 142 -11.42 5.04 -13.26
CA CYS A 142 -12.67 5.10 -14.02
C CYS A 142 -12.42 4.56 -15.43
N THR A 143 -12.73 3.29 -15.63
CA THR A 143 -12.60 2.57 -16.89
C THR A 143 -13.89 1.78 -17.15
N SER A 144 -14.02 1.17 -18.34
CA SER A 144 -15.19 0.35 -18.65
C SER A 144 -15.38 -0.86 -17.72
N LYS A 145 -14.27 -1.41 -17.18
CA LYS A 145 -14.27 -2.62 -16.34
C LYS A 145 -14.10 -2.33 -14.85
N ASP A 146 -13.37 -1.27 -14.51
CA ASP A 146 -13.04 -0.89 -13.14
C ASP A 146 -13.52 0.54 -12.86
N GLN A 147 -14.32 0.71 -11.82
CA GLN A 147 -14.84 1.99 -11.36
C GLN A 147 -14.80 2.02 -9.82
N TRP A 148 -13.73 2.63 -9.29
CA TRP A 148 -13.49 2.72 -7.85
C TRP A 148 -12.56 3.89 -7.49
N SER A 149 -12.62 4.33 -6.24
CA SER A 149 -11.76 5.35 -5.66
C SER A 149 -11.18 4.86 -4.34
N LEU A 150 -9.97 5.29 -4.01
CA LEU A 150 -9.28 4.98 -2.75
C LEU A 150 -8.75 6.28 -2.15
N ILE A 151 -8.94 6.43 -0.84
CA ILE A 151 -8.44 7.53 -0.05
C ILE A 151 -7.74 6.93 1.17
N SER A 152 -6.41 7.04 1.21
CA SER A 152 -5.58 6.61 2.34
C SER A 152 -5.34 7.81 3.25
N LEU A 153 -5.70 7.66 4.52
CA LEU A 153 -5.52 8.66 5.56
C LEU A 153 -4.19 8.40 6.28
N ALA A 154 -3.46 9.47 6.56
CA ALA A 154 -2.08 9.38 7.06
C ALA A 154 -2.02 8.88 8.51
N ASN A 155 -1.22 7.83 8.76
CA ASN A 155 -0.85 7.40 10.10
C ASN A 155 0.65 7.19 10.21
N ASN A 156 1.32 8.03 11.01
CA ASN A 156 2.77 8.00 11.19
C ASN A 156 3.26 6.73 11.92
N LYS A 157 2.37 5.93 12.50
CA LYS A 157 2.68 4.63 13.12
C LYS A 157 2.51 3.45 12.15
N GLY A 158 2.21 3.69 10.88
CA GLY A 158 2.08 2.64 9.85
C GLY A 158 0.72 1.94 9.80
N LYS A 159 -0.24 2.29 10.68
CA LYS A 159 -1.64 1.80 10.61
C LYS A 159 -2.53 2.75 9.80
N ASN A 160 -2.34 2.84 8.50
CA ASN A 160 -3.15 3.75 7.68
C ASN A 160 -4.60 3.26 7.60
N ILE A 161 -5.55 4.19 7.53
CA ILE A 161 -6.93 3.88 7.19
C ILE A 161 -7.10 4.06 5.69
N GLU A 162 -7.38 2.98 4.96
CA GLU A 162 -7.66 3.03 3.53
C GLU A 162 -9.17 2.89 3.29
N LEU A 163 -9.79 3.99 2.85
CA LEU A 163 -11.22 4.02 2.50
C LEU A 163 -11.37 3.81 0.99
N LYS A 164 -11.95 2.69 0.61
CA LYS A 164 -12.15 2.29 -0.78
C LYS A 164 -13.63 2.37 -1.14
N PHE A 165 -13.97 3.20 -2.11
CA PHE A 165 -15.31 3.34 -2.65
C PHE A 165 -15.39 2.54 -3.96
N VAL A 166 -16.22 1.51 -3.99
CA VAL A 166 -16.22 0.53 -5.08
C VAL A 166 -17.58 0.44 -5.74
N ASP A 167 -17.62 0.77 -7.03
CA ASP A 167 -18.76 0.43 -7.87
C ASP A 167 -18.52 -0.89 -8.60
N ARG A 168 -17.44 -0.97 -9.39
CA ARG A 168 -16.99 -2.18 -10.07
C ARG A 168 -15.49 -2.36 -9.89
N MET A 169 -15.08 -3.56 -9.53
CA MET A 169 -13.67 -3.90 -9.37
C MET A 169 -13.42 -5.32 -9.83
N ARG A 170 -12.62 -5.44 -10.88
CA ARG A 170 -12.25 -6.73 -11.42
C ARG A 170 -11.23 -7.44 -10.52
N ARG A 171 -10.22 -6.70 -10.06
CA ARG A 171 -9.11 -7.25 -9.26
C ARG A 171 -9.35 -7.01 -7.78
N GLN A 172 -9.88 -8.02 -7.10
CA GLN A 172 -10.23 -7.90 -5.68
C GLN A 172 -9.19 -8.54 -4.74
N PHE A 173 -8.31 -9.40 -5.24
CA PHE A 173 -7.25 -10.05 -4.49
C PHE A 173 -6.03 -10.34 -5.37
N GLU A 174 -4.88 -10.63 -4.74
CA GLU A 174 -3.68 -11.12 -5.44
C GLU A 174 -3.38 -12.59 -5.11
N PHE A 175 -3.46 -12.95 -3.83
CA PHE A 175 -3.30 -14.32 -3.33
C PHE A 175 -4.51 -14.72 -2.45
N SER A 176 -4.64 -15.99 -2.13
CA SER A 176 -5.73 -16.48 -1.27
C SER A 176 -5.67 -15.87 0.14
N VAL A 177 -4.47 -15.61 0.66
CA VAL A 177 -4.22 -15.18 2.04
C VAL A 177 -4.64 -13.73 2.33
N ASP A 178 -4.91 -12.94 1.29
CA ASP A 178 -5.39 -11.56 1.34
C ASP A 178 -6.76 -11.39 0.66
N SER A 179 -7.48 -12.50 0.45
CA SER A 179 -8.74 -12.52 -0.30
C SER A 179 -10.00 -12.39 0.58
N PHE A 180 -9.84 -12.11 1.87
CA PHE A 180 -10.97 -12.10 2.80
C PHE A 180 -11.61 -10.73 2.89
N GLN A 181 -12.94 -10.72 2.86
CA GLN A 181 -13.77 -9.55 3.11
C GLN A 181 -14.81 -9.89 4.16
N ILE A 182 -14.88 -9.12 5.24
CA ILE A 182 -15.87 -9.32 6.32
C ILE A 182 -16.96 -8.26 6.18
N ILE A 183 -18.21 -8.69 6.04
CA ILE A 183 -19.37 -7.80 5.87
C ILE A 183 -19.73 -7.21 7.24
N LEU A 184 -19.67 -5.89 7.36
CA LEU A 184 -19.85 -5.18 8.64
C LEU A 184 -21.31 -4.80 8.92
N ASP A 185 -22.19 -4.88 7.92
CA ASP A 185 -23.58 -4.38 8.01
C ASP A 185 -24.36 -4.91 9.23
N SER A 186 -24.30 -6.21 9.52
CA SER A 186 -24.98 -6.81 10.68
C SER A 186 -24.45 -6.27 12.01
N LEU A 187 -23.14 -6.06 12.11
CA LEU A 187 -22.47 -5.56 13.30
C LEU A 187 -22.76 -4.07 13.53
N LEU A 188 -22.71 -3.27 12.46
CA LEU A 188 -23.09 -1.85 12.50
C LEU A 188 -24.58 -1.69 12.87
N PHE A 189 -25.45 -2.55 12.35
CA PHE A 189 -26.88 -2.53 12.69
C PHE A 189 -27.12 -2.90 14.15
N PHE A 190 -26.41 -3.91 14.67
CA PHE A 190 -26.50 -4.34 16.06
C PHE A 190 -26.28 -3.16 17.03
N TYR A 191 -25.24 -2.35 16.82
CA TYR A 191 -24.97 -1.18 17.68
C TYR A 191 -26.01 -0.07 17.61
N LYS A 192 -26.90 -0.07 16.61
CA LYS A 192 -27.98 0.92 16.50
C LYS A 192 -29.25 0.50 17.24
N VAL A 193 -29.41 -0.79 17.50
CA VAL A 193 -30.66 -1.35 18.03
C VAL A 193 -30.55 -1.87 19.45
N THR A 194 -29.33 -2.01 19.98
CA THR A 194 -29.11 -2.50 21.35
C THR A 194 -27.93 -1.79 22.03
N ASP A 195 -28.18 -1.36 23.26
CA ASP A 195 -27.13 -0.89 24.19
C ASP A 195 -26.51 -2.03 25.01
N ILE A 196 -27.05 -3.25 24.90
CA ILE A 196 -26.54 -4.44 25.61
C ILE A 196 -25.19 -4.83 25.01
N PRO A 197 -24.14 -5.01 25.84
CA PRO A 197 -22.83 -5.44 25.36
C PRO A 197 -22.89 -6.86 24.81
N MET A 198 -22.04 -7.10 23.81
CA MET A 198 -21.94 -8.40 23.15
C MET A 198 -21.39 -9.47 24.11
N ASN A 199 -21.90 -10.69 24.00
CA ASN A 199 -21.36 -11.88 24.67
C ASN A 199 -21.60 -13.15 23.83
N GLU A 200 -21.06 -14.29 24.25
CA GLU A 200 -21.13 -15.55 23.50
C GLU A 200 -22.56 -16.03 23.21
N HIS A 201 -23.55 -15.60 23.99
CA HIS A 201 -24.96 -15.95 23.80
C HIS A 201 -25.77 -14.83 23.12
N PHE A 202 -25.16 -13.66 22.91
CA PHE A 202 -25.81 -12.49 22.33
C PHE A 202 -24.82 -11.68 21.48
N TYR A 203 -24.73 -12.04 20.20
CA TYR A 203 -23.91 -11.37 19.20
C TYR A 203 -24.56 -11.44 17.81
N PRO A 204 -24.31 -10.47 16.92
CA PRO A 204 -24.87 -10.50 15.57
C PRO A 204 -24.20 -11.58 14.71
N THR A 205 -24.97 -12.14 13.77
CA THR A 205 -24.40 -13.01 12.74
C THR A 205 -23.60 -12.19 11.73
N VAL A 206 -22.28 -12.35 11.76
CA VAL A 206 -21.34 -11.70 10.84
C VAL A 206 -20.86 -12.72 9.79
N ILE A 207 -20.78 -12.28 8.54
CA ILE A 207 -20.42 -13.14 7.39
C ILE A 207 -19.09 -12.67 6.80
N GLY A 208 -18.19 -13.61 6.61
CA GLY A 208 -16.98 -13.45 5.81
C GLY A 208 -17.16 -14.01 4.40
N GLU A 209 -16.55 -13.37 3.42
CA GLU A 209 -16.45 -13.81 2.04
C GLU A 209 -14.97 -13.99 1.66
N SER A 210 -14.66 -15.06 0.92
CA SER A 210 -13.39 -15.18 0.22
C SER A 210 -13.59 -14.86 -1.26
N VAL A 211 -13.01 -13.75 -1.74
CA VAL A 211 -13.05 -13.40 -3.16
C VAL A 211 -12.12 -14.27 -4.01
N PHE A 212 -11.28 -15.10 -3.38
CA PHE A 212 -10.51 -16.16 -4.04
C PHE A 212 -11.40 -17.32 -4.49
N GLY A 213 -12.57 -17.52 -3.88
CA GLY A 213 -13.46 -18.65 -4.15
C GLY A 213 -13.84 -19.34 -2.85
N ASP A 214 -13.54 -20.63 -2.73
CA ASP A 214 -13.87 -21.42 -1.53
C ASP A 214 -13.22 -20.82 -0.27
N PHE A 215 -14.05 -20.51 0.74
CA PHE A 215 -13.61 -19.87 1.98
C PHE A 215 -12.74 -20.82 2.81
N GLY A 216 -13.12 -22.09 2.92
CA GLY A 216 -12.38 -23.08 3.69
C GLY A 216 -10.99 -23.34 3.13
N VAL A 217 -10.85 -23.39 1.79
CA VAL A 217 -9.55 -23.50 1.11
C VAL A 217 -8.68 -22.27 1.37
N ALA A 218 -9.24 -21.06 1.23
CA ALA A 218 -8.49 -19.84 1.51
C ALA A 218 -8.05 -19.77 2.98
N LEU A 219 -8.93 -20.18 3.91
CA LEU A 219 -8.63 -20.22 5.34
C LEU A 219 -7.56 -21.26 5.67
N HIS A 220 -7.60 -22.42 5.01
CA HIS A 220 -6.54 -23.42 5.10
C HIS A 220 -5.19 -22.86 4.63
N HIS A 221 -5.17 -22.13 3.51
CA HIS A 221 -3.95 -21.46 3.05
C HIS A 221 -3.46 -20.42 4.05
N LEU A 222 -4.38 -19.66 4.65
CA LEU A 222 -4.04 -18.64 5.65
C LEU A 222 -3.37 -19.25 6.89
N ASN A 223 -3.93 -20.33 7.42
CA ASN A 223 -3.47 -20.98 8.65
C ASN A 223 -2.19 -21.82 8.45
N ASN A 224 -1.95 -22.32 7.24
CA ASN A 224 -0.76 -23.12 6.91
C ASN A 224 0.31 -22.32 6.16
N LYS A 225 0.19 -20.99 6.11
CA LYS A 225 1.09 -20.08 5.39
C LYS A 225 1.35 -20.52 3.94
N LEU A 226 0.28 -20.81 3.19
CA LEU A 226 0.38 -21.26 1.80
C LEU A 226 0.11 -20.13 0.81
N ILE A 227 0.92 -20.04 -0.24
CA ILE A 227 0.77 -19.09 -1.34
C ILE A 227 0.04 -19.77 -2.48
N ALA A 228 -1.15 -19.27 -2.81
CA ALA A 228 -1.94 -19.71 -3.96
C ALA A 228 -2.66 -18.53 -4.61
N THR A 229 -2.89 -18.62 -5.91
CA THR A 229 -3.74 -17.69 -6.67
C THR A 229 -4.49 -18.48 -7.75
N ARG A 230 -5.72 -18.09 -8.08
CA ARG A 230 -6.52 -18.71 -9.15
C ARG A 230 -6.51 -17.89 -10.44
N ASN A 231 -6.20 -16.60 -10.34
CA ASN A 231 -6.28 -15.64 -11.44
C ASN A 231 -4.89 -15.01 -11.68
N PRO A 232 -3.87 -15.78 -12.11
CA PRO A 232 -2.54 -15.24 -12.36
C PRO A 232 -2.58 -14.06 -13.34
N GLU A 233 -3.48 -14.08 -14.32
CA GLU A 233 -3.66 -13.04 -15.33
C GLU A 233 -4.11 -11.68 -14.78
N GLU A 234 -4.60 -11.65 -13.54
CA GLU A 234 -5.06 -10.45 -12.87
C GLU A 234 -3.97 -9.80 -11.99
N ILE A 235 -2.89 -10.53 -11.72
CA ILE A 235 -1.74 -10.03 -10.97
C ILE A 235 -1.00 -8.96 -11.79
N ARG A 236 -0.65 -7.84 -11.15
CA ARG A 236 0.18 -6.75 -11.71
C ARG A 236 1.63 -6.89 -11.26
N GLY A 237 2.53 -6.04 -11.74
CA GLY A 237 3.95 -6.08 -11.41
C GLY A 237 4.23 -6.03 -9.90
N GLY A 238 3.37 -5.36 -9.12
CA GLY A 238 3.45 -5.37 -7.66
C GLY A 238 3.28 -6.75 -7.00
N GLY A 239 2.64 -7.70 -7.69
CA GLY A 239 2.45 -9.06 -7.18
C GLY A 239 3.75 -9.83 -7.00
N LEU A 240 4.78 -9.56 -7.81
CA LEU A 240 6.13 -10.12 -7.59
C LEU A 240 6.68 -9.68 -6.23
N LEU A 241 6.54 -8.40 -5.90
CA LEU A 241 7.03 -7.83 -4.64
C LEU A 241 6.28 -8.44 -3.46
N LYS A 242 4.94 -8.56 -3.58
CA LYS A 242 4.12 -9.20 -2.55
C LYS A 242 4.45 -10.69 -2.39
N TYR A 243 4.66 -11.41 -3.48
CA TYR A 243 5.10 -12.81 -3.43
C TYR A 243 6.42 -12.98 -2.67
N CYS A 244 7.44 -12.18 -3.00
CA CYS A 244 8.71 -12.23 -2.30
C CYS A 244 8.56 -11.86 -0.81
N ASN A 245 7.66 -10.94 -0.47
CA ASN A 245 7.36 -10.58 0.91
C ASN A 245 6.68 -11.71 1.68
N LEU A 246 5.77 -12.46 1.04
CA LEU A 246 5.19 -13.67 1.61
C LEU A 246 6.28 -14.72 1.90
N LEU A 247 7.22 -14.92 0.98
CA LEU A 247 8.34 -15.87 1.17
C LEU A 247 9.24 -15.51 2.36
N VAL A 248 9.51 -14.22 2.60
CA VAL A 248 10.28 -13.75 3.78
C VAL A 248 9.54 -14.04 5.08
N ARG A 249 8.21 -14.06 5.05
CA ARG A 249 7.36 -14.33 6.23
C ARG A 249 7.02 -15.83 6.40
N ASP A 250 7.89 -16.69 5.89
CA ASP A 250 7.79 -18.16 5.93
C ASP A 250 6.55 -18.73 5.22
N TYR A 251 5.97 -18.02 4.27
CA TYR A 251 4.95 -18.62 3.41
C TYR A 251 5.61 -19.50 2.35
N SER A 252 4.96 -20.62 2.04
CA SER A 252 5.41 -21.56 1.03
C SER A 252 4.37 -21.76 -0.08
N PRO A 253 4.76 -22.03 -1.33
CA PRO A 253 3.79 -22.25 -2.40
C PRO A 253 2.94 -23.49 -2.14
N ALA A 254 1.61 -23.38 -2.32
CA ALA A 254 0.69 -24.52 -2.17
C ALA A 254 1.00 -25.65 -3.16
N CYS A 255 1.51 -25.29 -4.36
CA CYS A 255 1.89 -26.25 -5.40
C CYS A 255 3.24 -25.86 -6.03
N LYS A 256 4.26 -26.73 -5.89
CA LYS A 256 5.61 -26.52 -6.43
C LYS A 256 5.68 -26.47 -7.96
N LYS A 257 4.71 -27.09 -8.66
CA LYS A 257 4.65 -27.08 -10.12
C LYS A 257 4.08 -25.77 -10.65
N GLU A 258 2.96 -25.33 -10.08
CA GLU A 258 2.26 -24.11 -10.50
C GLU A 258 3.07 -22.86 -10.18
N ILE A 259 3.81 -22.85 -9.06
CA ILE A 259 4.57 -21.66 -8.67
C ILE A 259 5.64 -21.28 -9.69
N LYS A 260 6.24 -22.24 -10.40
CA LYS A 260 7.27 -21.96 -11.40
C LYS A 260 6.70 -21.17 -12.58
N GLU A 261 5.47 -21.47 -12.99
CA GLU A 261 4.78 -20.70 -14.03
C GLU A 261 4.31 -19.34 -13.49
N LEU A 262 3.86 -19.30 -12.22
CA LEU A 262 3.47 -18.06 -11.58
C LEU A 262 4.64 -17.09 -11.41
N GLU A 263 5.82 -17.57 -11.01
CA GLU A 263 7.05 -16.76 -10.90
C GLU A 263 7.42 -16.13 -12.25
N LYS A 264 7.40 -16.92 -13.34
CA LYS A 264 7.63 -16.41 -14.70
C LYS A 264 6.63 -15.33 -15.08
N TYR A 265 5.35 -15.54 -14.76
CA TYR A 265 4.29 -14.58 -15.02
C TYR A 265 4.52 -13.27 -14.24
N MET A 266 4.76 -13.36 -12.93
CA MET A 266 4.99 -12.21 -12.06
C MET A 266 6.24 -11.42 -12.48
N CYS A 267 7.34 -12.09 -12.83
CA CYS A 267 8.53 -11.44 -13.40
C CYS A 267 8.18 -10.71 -14.70
N SER A 268 7.51 -11.39 -15.64
CA SER A 268 7.12 -10.76 -16.91
C SER A 268 6.23 -9.54 -16.70
N ARG A 269 5.24 -9.63 -15.81
CA ARG A 269 4.36 -8.51 -15.50
C ARG A 269 5.07 -7.37 -14.79
N PHE A 270 6.07 -7.65 -13.95
CA PHE A 270 6.92 -6.64 -13.32
C PHE A 270 7.66 -5.80 -14.37
N PHE A 271 8.30 -6.43 -15.36
CA PHE A 271 8.99 -5.71 -16.43
C PHE A 271 8.05 -4.95 -17.36
N ILE A 272 6.82 -5.46 -17.59
CA ILE A 272 5.81 -4.76 -18.40
C ILE A 272 5.26 -3.52 -17.67
N ASP A 273 5.04 -3.62 -16.37
CA ASP A 273 4.45 -2.53 -15.58
C ASP A 273 5.51 -1.50 -15.14
N PHE A 274 6.78 -1.89 -15.02
CA PHE A 274 7.92 -1.05 -14.65
C PHE A 274 9.07 -1.20 -15.66
N THR A 275 8.88 -0.66 -16.86
CA THR A 275 9.82 -0.82 -17.98
C THR A 275 11.18 -0.19 -17.70
N GLU A 276 11.19 1.00 -17.10
CA GLU A 276 12.41 1.80 -16.91
C GLU A 276 13.09 1.51 -15.57
N LEU A 277 14.42 1.40 -15.57
CA LEU A 277 15.21 1.11 -14.36
C LEU A 277 14.98 2.14 -13.22
N PRO A 278 14.87 3.46 -13.47
CA PRO A 278 14.51 4.42 -12.43
C PRO A 278 13.13 4.16 -11.79
N GLN A 279 12.14 3.72 -12.57
CA GLN A 279 10.81 3.37 -12.05
C GLN A 279 10.88 2.13 -11.16
N GLN A 280 11.67 1.12 -11.58
CA GLN A 280 11.92 -0.07 -10.76
C GLN A 280 12.60 0.30 -9.44
N ARG A 281 13.64 1.16 -9.46
CA ARG A 281 14.32 1.64 -8.26
C ARG A 281 13.35 2.34 -7.31
N GLN A 282 12.62 3.34 -7.80
CA GLN A 282 11.65 4.07 -7.00
C GLN A 282 10.60 3.14 -6.39
N LYS A 283 10.11 2.16 -7.17
CA LYS A 283 9.11 1.20 -6.70
C LYS A 283 9.66 0.29 -5.61
N LEU A 284 10.88 -0.22 -5.77
CA LEU A 284 11.55 -1.06 -4.77
C LEU A 284 11.82 -0.28 -3.49
N GLU A 285 12.44 0.90 -3.58
CA GLU A 285 12.71 1.75 -2.42
C GLU A 285 11.44 2.09 -1.64
N SER A 286 10.36 2.47 -2.35
CA SER A 286 9.06 2.72 -1.71
C SER A 286 8.49 1.47 -1.02
N TYR A 287 8.61 0.30 -1.65
CA TYR A 287 8.14 -0.96 -1.07
C TYR A 287 8.93 -1.35 0.18
N LEU A 288 10.26 -1.20 0.14
CA LEU A 288 11.14 -1.47 1.27
C LEU A 288 10.84 -0.54 2.44
N TYR A 289 10.60 0.74 2.16
CA TYR A 289 10.23 1.72 3.18
C TYR A 289 8.89 1.35 3.83
N SER A 290 7.85 1.06 3.04
CA SER A 290 6.52 0.77 3.58
C SER A 290 6.42 -0.55 4.35
N HIS A 291 7.21 -1.58 4.00
CA HIS A 291 7.05 -2.91 4.59
C HIS A 291 8.18 -3.35 5.54
N PHE A 292 9.32 -2.65 5.53
CA PHE A 292 10.53 -3.05 6.28
C PHE A 292 11.22 -1.84 6.94
N ALA A 293 10.50 -0.77 7.28
CA ALA A 293 11.06 0.47 7.81
C ALA A 293 12.03 0.26 9.01
N ASN A 294 11.70 -0.70 9.89
CA ASN A 294 12.41 -0.95 11.15
C ASN A 294 13.06 -2.34 11.23
N ASP A 295 13.15 -3.06 10.11
CA ASP A 295 13.69 -4.42 10.06
C ASP A 295 14.68 -4.56 8.90
N GLU A 296 15.92 -4.13 9.13
CA GLU A 296 16.99 -4.19 8.13
C GLU A 296 17.40 -5.64 7.80
N VAL A 297 17.21 -6.59 8.72
CA VAL A 297 17.51 -8.01 8.48
C VAL A 297 16.52 -8.59 7.49
N ALA A 298 15.21 -8.47 7.76
CA ALA A 298 14.18 -8.92 6.83
C ALA A 298 14.23 -8.15 5.50
N LYS A 299 14.62 -6.87 5.51
CA LYS A 299 14.86 -6.08 4.29
C LYS A 299 15.95 -6.70 3.41
N TYR A 300 17.06 -7.14 4.00
CA TYR A 300 18.14 -7.81 3.27
C TYR A 300 17.70 -9.18 2.74
N GLU A 301 17.05 -10.00 3.58
CA GLU A 301 16.53 -11.31 3.18
C GLU A 301 15.52 -11.20 2.03
N TYR A 302 14.63 -10.21 2.10
CA TYR A 302 13.69 -9.89 1.03
C TYR A 302 14.40 -9.61 -0.29
N LEU A 303 15.45 -8.78 -0.29
CA LEU A 303 16.19 -8.46 -1.51
C LEU A 303 16.91 -9.69 -2.08
N MET A 304 17.43 -10.56 -1.22
CA MET A 304 18.05 -11.82 -1.65
C MET A 304 17.04 -12.80 -2.26
N ILE A 305 15.85 -12.90 -1.68
CA ILE A 305 14.74 -13.69 -2.24
C ILE A 305 14.30 -13.11 -3.59
N LEU A 306 14.10 -11.79 -3.68
CA LEU A 306 13.72 -11.12 -4.92
C LEU A 306 14.76 -11.36 -6.02
N LYS A 307 16.05 -11.21 -5.69
CA LYS A 307 17.16 -11.49 -6.60
C LYS A 307 17.09 -12.92 -7.14
N ARG A 308 16.91 -13.92 -6.27
CA ARG A 308 16.79 -15.33 -6.64
C ARG A 308 15.60 -15.59 -7.57
N VAL A 309 14.44 -15.03 -7.27
CA VAL A 309 13.23 -15.22 -8.09
C VAL A 309 13.41 -14.59 -9.47
N VAL A 310 13.91 -13.35 -9.53
CA VAL A 310 14.19 -12.65 -10.79
C VAL A 310 15.23 -13.41 -11.62
N ASP A 311 16.30 -13.91 -11.01
CA ASP A 311 17.36 -14.63 -11.71
C ASP A 311 16.85 -15.95 -12.31
N SER A 312 16.12 -16.74 -11.52
CA SER A 312 15.66 -18.08 -11.91
C SER A 312 14.43 -18.10 -12.82
N SER A 313 13.60 -17.05 -12.80
CA SER A 313 12.26 -17.07 -13.43
C SER A 313 12.07 -16.04 -14.54
N THR A 314 13.07 -15.20 -14.82
CA THR A 314 13.02 -14.28 -15.96
C THR A 314 13.35 -15.01 -17.26
N VAL A 315 12.43 -14.94 -18.23
CA VAL A 315 12.55 -15.57 -19.56
C VAL A 315 13.67 -14.91 -20.38
N CYS A 316 14.36 -15.69 -21.22
CA CYS A 316 15.57 -15.30 -21.97
C CYS A 316 15.44 -14.03 -22.83
N LEU A 317 14.22 -13.65 -23.23
CA LEU A 317 13.96 -12.47 -24.06
C LEU A 317 14.25 -11.14 -23.36
N MET A 318 14.44 -11.12 -22.03
CA MET A 318 14.69 -9.92 -21.24
C MET A 318 16.06 -9.96 -20.56
N GLY A 319 17.08 -10.47 -21.25
CA GLY A 319 18.39 -10.72 -20.66
C GLY A 319 19.13 -9.45 -20.22
N HIS A 320 18.95 -8.33 -20.92
CA HIS A 320 19.59 -7.06 -20.59
C HIS A 320 18.91 -6.41 -19.37
N GLU A 321 17.59 -6.30 -19.42
CA GLU A 321 16.72 -5.78 -18.36
C GLU A 321 16.93 -6.60 -17.08
N ARG A 322 16.97 -7.94 -17.19
CA ARG A 322 17.28 -8.83 -16.08
C ARG A 322 18.61 -8.48 -15.41
N ARG A 323 19.68 -8.28 -16.18
CA ARG A 323 21.00 -7.94 -15.61
C ARG A 323 20.97 -6.59 -14.89
N GLN A 324 20.32 -5.58 -15.48
CA GLN A 324 20.20 -4.26 -14.86
C GLN A 324 19.40 -4.33 -13.54
N THR A 325 18.27 -5.04 -13.52
CA THR A 325 17.45 -5.20 -12.31
C THR A 325 18.17 -6.03 -11.25
N LEU A 326 18.88 -7.10 -11.62
CA LEU A 326 19.69 -7.88 -10.67
C LEU A 326 20.84 -7.06 -10.07
N GLN A 327 21.46 -6.20 -10.86
CA GLN A 327 22.47 -5.25 -10.38
C GLN A 327 21.84 -4.25 -9.40
N LEU A 328 20.71 -3.63 -9.77
CA LEU A 328 19.96 -2.72 -8.88
C LEU A 328 19.60 -3.37 -7.54
N ILE A 329 19.07 -4.60 -7.56
CA ILE A 329 18.74 -5.33 -6.33
C ILE A 329 19.99 -5.58 -5.48
N SER A 330 21.12 -5.90 -6.13
CA SER A 330 22.39 -6.13 -5.43
C SER A 330 22.95 -4.84 -4.81
N GLU A 331 22.83 -3.71 -5.50
CA GLU A 331 23.21 -2.37 -4.98
C GLU A 331 22.37 -2.01 -3.73
N LEU A 332 21.06 -2.21 -3.78
CA LEU A 332 20.17 -1.99 -2.64
C LEU A 332 20.52 -2.92 -1.47
N ALA A 333 20.79 -4.20 -1.73
CA ALA A 333 21.17 -5.16 -0.70
C ALA A 333 22.50 -4.78 -0.02
N GLN A 334 23.49 -4.32 -0.78
CA GLN A 334 24.76 -3.82 -0.23
C GLN A 334 24.58 -2.56 0.62
N GLN A 335 23.64 -1.67 0.25
CA GLN A 335 23.32 -0.51 1.07
C GLN A 335 22.73 -0.91 2.43
N VAL A 336 21.77 -1.84 2.44
CA VAL A 336 21.19 -2.40 3.68
C VAL A 336 22.25 -3.10 4.53
N GLN A 337 23.11 -3.92 3.91
CA GLN A 337 24.19 -4.60 4.60
C GLN A 337 25.19 -3.62 5.25
N ARG A 338 25.51 -2.52 4.58
CA ARG A 338 26.32 -1.45 5.17
C ARG A 338 25.63 -0.85 6.40
N ASN A 339 24.34 -0.54 6.30
CA ASN A 339 23.56 -0.02 7.45
C ASN A 339 23.60 -0.97 8.65
N LEU A 340 23.44 -2.28 8.40
CA LEU A 340 23.56 -3.32 9.44
C LEU A 340 24.94 -3.33 10.08
N ALA A 341 26.01 -3.20 9.30
CA ALA A 341 27.38 -3.16 9.82
C ALA A 341 27.67 -1.91 10.67
N PHE A 342 27.07 -0.76 10.34
CA PHE A 342 27.21 0.48 11.12
C PHE A 342 26.36 0.50 12.40
N GLN A 343 25.30 -0.29 12.48
CA GLN A 343 24.44 -0.40 13.67
C GLN A 343 24.96 -1.40 14.73
N GLN A 344 25.99 -2.18 14.42
CA GLN A 344 26.67 -2.98 15.43
C GLN A 344 27.49 -2.04 16.33
N PRO A 345 27.21 -1.93 17.64
CA PRO A 345 28.07 -1.18 18.53
C PRO A 345 29.48 -1.79 18.48
N ILE A 346 30.49 -0.96 18.26
CA ILE A 346 31.88 -1.34 18.54
C ILE A 346 31.86 -1.85 19.99
N PRO A 347 32.22 -3.12 20.28
CA PRO A 347 32.36 -3.53 21.65
C PRO A 347 33.47 -2.68 22.27
N HIS A 348 33.09 -1.76 23.17
CA HIS A 348 34.01 -1.11 24.09
C HIS A 348 34.52 -2.15 25.10
N SER A 349 35.31 -3.10 24.62
CA SER A 349 36.05 -4.05 25.45
C SER A 349 37.21 -4.65 24.66
N VAL A 350 38.12 -3.79 24.18
CA VAL A 350 39.50 -4.21 23.90
C VAL A 350 40.46 -3.18 24.51
N ILE A 351 40.53 -3.17 25.83
CA ILE A 351 41.75 -2.79 26.54
C ILE A 351 42.05 -3.92 27.53
N THR A 352 43.21 -4.55 27.35
CA THR A 352 43.89 -5.61 28.12
C THR A 352 43.61 -7.09 27.76
N GLY A 353 44.69 -7.79 27.35
CA GLY A 353 44.83 -9.25 27.45
C GLY A 353 45.20 -9.98 26.15
N PRO A 354 46.34 -10.71 26.08
CA PRO A 354 46.71 -11.50 24.92
C PRO A 354 46.02 -12.88 24.92
N PHE A 355 45.98 -13.53 23.74
CA PHE A 355 45.53 -14.89 23.41
C PHE A 355 44.15 -15.05 22.74
N GLN A 356 44.18 -15.03 21.40
CA GLN A 356 43.67 -16.06 20.48
C GLN A 356 42.44 -16.90 20.91
N ASN A 357 41.30 -16.75 20.22
CA ASN A 357 40.92 -17.58 19.06
C ASN A 357 39.44 -17.40 18.62
N PHE A 358 39.23 -17.60 17.32
CA PHE A 358 37.97 -17.74 16.56
C PHE A 358 37.22 -16.46 16.14
N VAL A 359 37.61 -15.96 14.96
CA VAL A 359 36.70 -15.35 13.98
C VAL A 359 36.90 -16.09 12.65
N PRO A 360 35.91 -16.82 12.11
CA PRO A 360 35.96 -17.25 10.71
C PRO A 360 35.22 -16.25 9.80
N CYS A 361 36.00 -15.68 8.90
CA CYS A 361 35.68 -15.44 7.48
C CYS A 361 34.71 -14.29 7.11
N LEU A 362 35.28 -13.09 6.94
CA LEU A 362 34.90 -12.20 5.85
C LEU A 362 35.95 -12.37 4.74
N GLN A 363 35.58 -13.07 3.66
CA GLN A 363 36.40 -13.09 2.44
C GLN A 363 36.31 -11.73 1.75
N TYR A 364 37.38 -10.94 1.94
CA TYR A 364 37.67 -9.72 1.21
C TYR A 364 38.01 -10.06 -0.24
N ILE A 365 37.37 -9.37 -1.19
CA ILE A 365 37.81 -9.32 -2.59
C ILE A 365 38.93 -8.27 -2.67
N PRO A 366 40.13 -8.56 -3.18
CA PRO A 366 41.17 -7.55 -3.37
C PRO A 366 40.84 -6.66 -4.58
N LEU A 367 40.85 -5.34 -4.37
CA LEU A 367 41.03 -4.36 -5.44
C LEU A 367 42.54 -4.21 -5.67
N ASP A 368 43.03 -4.62 -6.83
CA ASP A 368 44.39 -4.33 -7.27
C ASP A 368 44.54 -2.82 -7.54
N TYR A 369 45.48 -2.19 -6.83
CA TYR A 369 45.96 -0.84 -7.10
C TYR A 369 47.49 -0.88 -7.19
N ASP A 370 48.00 -0.54 -8.38
CA ASP A 370 49.42 -0.58 -8.74
C ASP A 370 50.14 0.73 -8.32
N PRO A 371 51.29 0.71 -7.61
CA PRO A 371 51.89 1.93 -7.07
C PRO A 371 53.31 2.18 -7.56
N TYR A 372 53.54 3.09 -8.52
CA TYR A 372 54.85 3.74 -8.68
C TYR A 372 54.70 5.15 -9.27
N TYR A 373 54.96 6.19 -8.45
CA TYR A 373 56.05 7.17 -8.64
C TYR A 373 56.01 8.26 -7.54
N TYR A 374 57.08 8.27 -6.74
CA TYR A 374 57.56 9.34 -5.84
C TYR A 374 58.08 10.53 -6.71
N GLN A 375 58.08 11.82 -6.34
CA GLN A 375 58.75 12.48 -5.19
C GLN A 375 58.32 13.98 -5.06
N PRO A 376 58.64 14.68 -3.93
CA PRO A 376 58.03 15.94 -3.46
C PRO A 376 58.96 17.19 -3.51
N GLN A 377 58.39 18.40 -3.31
CA GLN A 377 58.93 19.65 -2.71
C GLN A 377 57.92 20.80 -2.99
N GLN A 378 57.70 21.90 -2.24
CA GLN A 378 57.99 22.42 -0.90
C GLN A 378 57.10 23.68 -0.70
N HIS A 379 56.68 23.95 0.54
CA HIS A 379 56.25 25.23 1.18
C HIS A 379 55.58 26.38 0.38
N THR A 380 54.38 26.80 0.81
CA THR A 380 54.12 28.03 1.61
C THR A 380 52.60 28.34 1.70
N THR A 381 52.14 28.73 2.89
CA THR A 381 50.84 29.39 3.21
C THR A 381 51.16 30.85 3.66
N PRO A 382 50.23 31.83 3.81
CA PRO A 382 48.79 31.65 4.15
C PRO A 382 47.76 32.75 3.71
N SER A 383 46.47 32.50 4.04
CA SER A 383 45.36 33.44 4.41
C SER A 383 44.52 34.17 3.30
N PRO A 384 43.35 34.79 3.62
CA PRO A 384 41.97 34.24 3.49
C PRO A 384 41.03 35.13 2.61
N PRO A 385 39.71 34.82 2.44
CA PRO A 385 38.88 35.42 1.38
C PRO A 385 38.15 36.70 1.80
N ALA A 386 37.98 37.62 0.85
CA ALA A 386 37.20 38.84 0.98
C ALA A 386 35.82 38.73 0.28
N GLU A 387 34.86 39.38 0.93
CA GLU A 387 33.43 39.49 0.70
C GLU A 387 33.03 40.04 -0.68
N ARG A 388 31.79 39.73 -1.11
CA ARG A 388 31.11 40.50 -2.17
C ARG A 388 29.70 40.85 -1.72
N ILE A 389 29.48 42.14 -1.49
CA ILE A 389 28.19 42.78 -1.23
C ILE A 389 27.71 43.51 -2.50
N SER A 390 26.42 43.30 -2.80
CA SER A 390 25.38 44.09 -3.49
C SER A 390 25.70 45.08 -4.63
N HIS A 391 24.78 45.20 -5.60
CA HIS A 391 23.97 46.43 -5.75
C HIS A 391 22.69 46.22 -6.61
N PHE A 392 21.64 46.91 -6.15
CA PHE A 392 20.29 47.11 -6.70
C PHE A 392 20.24 47.84 -8.06
N TYR A 393 19.13 47.74 -8.82
CA TYR A 393 18.12 48.82 -9.00
C TYR A 393 17.04 48.50 -10.09
N GLN A 394 15.77 48.59 -9.65
CA GLN A 394 14.54 49.20 -10.25
C GLN A 394 14.00 48.92 -11.69
N THR A 395 12.67 48.73 -11.74
CA THR A 395 11.65 48.63 -12.84
C THR A 395 11.29 49.98 -13.51
N PRO A 396 10.27 50.21 -14.42
CA PRO A 396 9.25 49.39 -15.18
C PRO A 396 9.11 49.85 -16.70
N PRO A 397 7.97 49.84 -17.49
CA PRO A 397 6.62 49.21 -17.43
C PRO A 397 6.00 48.57 -18.73
N THR A 398 4.83 47.89 -18.55
CA THR A 398 3.60 47.67 -19.38
C THR A 398 3.58 47.13 -20.84
N LYS A 399 2.77 46.08 -21.08
CA LYS A 399 1.53 46.05 -21.94
C LYS A 399 0.91 44.64 -22.02
N GLY A 400 -0.43 44.57 -21.95
CA GLY A 400 -1.20 43.33 -21.93
C GLY A 400 -1.62 42.79 -23.31
N ARG A 401 -2.23 41.59 -23.30
CA ARG A 401 -3.27 41.15 -24.25
C ARG A 401 -3.93 39.85 -23.76
N THR A 402 -5.25 39.91 -23.68
CA THR A 402 -6.21 38.81 -23.54
C THR A 402 -6.35 38.04 -24.87
N PHE A 403 -6.57 36.71 -24.82
CA PHE A 403 -7.19 35.97 -25.92
C PHE A 403 -8.06 34.83 -25.41
N THR A 404 -9.30 34.83 -25.91
CA THR A 404 -10.40 33.89 -25.66
C THR A 404 -10.37 32.75 -26.68
N TRP A 405 -10.76 31.54 -26.29
CA TRP A 405 -11.01 30.43 -27.22
C TRP A 405 -12.52 30.22 -27.43
N ARG A 406 -12.96 30.40 -28.69
CA ARG A 406 -14.32 30.21 -29.18
C ARG A 406 -14.57 28.75 -29.56
N ARG A 407 -15.74 28.23 -29.20
CA ARG A 407 -16.37 27.04 -29.79
C ARG A 407 -16.77 27.29 -31.24
N THR A 408 -16.59 26.30 -32.10
CA THR A 408 -17.41 26.10 -33.31
C THR A 408 -17.71 24.61 -33.45
N GLY A 409 -18.99 24.27 -33.41
CA GLY A 409 -19.51 23.01 -33.96
C GLY A 409 -19.99 23.22 -35.39
N ARG A 410 -20.08 22.13 -36.16
CA ARG A 410 -21.03 21.95 -37.27
C ARG A 410 -21.14 20.47 -37.62
N THR A 411 -22.37 19.98 -37.60
CA THR A 411 -22.86 18.77 -38.30
C THR A 411 -22.86 18.99 -39.82
N PRO A 412 -23.01 17.90 -40.61
CA PRO A 412 -24.23 17.79 -41.40
C PRO A 412 -24.85 16.37 -41.46
N ARG A 413 -26.05 16.37 -42.05
CA ARG A 413 -27.14 15.38 -42.08
C ARG A 413 -27.01 14.29 -43.17
N THR A 414 -27.73 13.19 -42.92
CA THR A 414 -28.58 12.33 -43.80
C THR A 414 -27.99 11.55 -44.98
N GLY A 415 -28.37 10.26 -45.04
CA GLY A 415 -28.41 9.45 -46.25
C GLY A 415 -28.71 7.97 -45.96
N SER A 416 -29.96 7.53 -46.17
CA SER A 416 -30.40 6.13 -46.08
C SER A 416 -30.08 5.36 -47.36
N TRP A 417 -29.74 4.07 -47.27
CA TRP A 417 -29.99 3.07 -48.33
C TRP A 417 -30.31 1.71 -47.70
N PHE A 418 -31.27 1.02 -48.33
CA PHE A 418 -31.96 -0.22 -47.95
C PHE A 418 -31.32 -1.46 -48.59
N THR A 419 -31.63 -2.65 -48.04
CA THR A 419 -31.63 -4.03 -48.63
C THR A 419 -30.27 -4.66 -49.01
N SER A 420 -29.98 -5.96 -48.77
CA SER A 420 -30.82 -7.16 -48.61
C SER A 420 -30.33 -8.09 -47.49
#